data_AF-A0A7J6NJM0-F1
#
_entry.id   AF-A0A7J6NJM0-F1
#
_cell.length_a   1.000
_cell.length_b   1.000
_cell.length_c   1.000
_cell.angle_alpha   90.00
_cell.angle_beta   90.00
_cell.angle_gamma   90.00
#
_symmetry.space_group_name_H-M   'P 1'
#
loop_
_entity.id
_entity.type
_entity.pdbx_description
1 polymer ?
#
loop_
_entity_poly.entity_id
_entity_poly.type
_entity_poly.pdbx_seq_one_letter_code
_entity_poly.pdbx_strand_id
1 'polypeptide(L)'
;MEPDYEIGQQLEGHSGDVRCLTVLPDQTILSGSLDKSVIVWKRNDEANGRYTMVAKHTHHEGYVYCLASVASSTADAAQSYISGSKDQSIAHVRVSDGVVLWRVLKAHDGAVSSVAVSGGTRVLSGGWDGTVKCWRLDGSADEPEWKGEAGSYAVAVGVSADGKLCFTGAQDGVIKFWKVADGTLLGSVPHAHEDIIRAFAVDSASGSFASISNDCMVKVWPAPEEKLDGSGYVLPSSANSAMTLTGHSGFVFGCDWKFGVLTTASDDRNVKFWKPQESSTPTGNSLLHPGTVWCVKEISEGVVVSGCSDGIVRIWTNNVDLMAPLEERDSLKSLAEASAAEAAGKGASAVPLDSVPDISTMSSTRGRKNGEVKMFRQGDEVIACQWASGAWQKIGVVTGKADEKQYAGDQYFPAGSYDYVFDVEMGSAERMAQLPYNNGDNPLVVAEKFCAREQIDKSNIHQIMDFIKTNTSGGSASANTSSTPPPPLNQSTTPAAQAGAASGLPPPEGGAAPAHHMKHFPLMDPILFKEAKFDPMKKKLTELNNAIPEGNKAKLTADEMSSLDALIEVLKSPSRNKKFLYESTYTLWSRLLPTWTPDQGLFVGVDLARMMLLEENGADVFKSADRSVD
;
A
#
# COMPACT_ATOMS: atom_id res chain seq x y z
N MET A 1 -10.60 -36.37 1.31
CA MET A 1 -10.21 -35.00 1.71
C MET A 1 -9.43 -34.45 0.55
N GLU A 2 -9.79 -33.28 0.05
CA GLU A 2 -8.86 -32.54 -0.79
C GLU A 2 -7.60 -32.26 0.06
N PRO A 3 -6.40 -32.43 -0.50
CA PRO A 3 -5.17 -32.09 0.19
C PRO A 3 -5.17 -30.62 0.61
N ASP A 4 -4.51 -30.34 1.74
CA ASP A 4 -4.33 -28.98 2.22
C ASP A 4 -3.35 -28.22 1.32
N TYR A 5 -3.53 -26.91 1.23
CA TYR A 5 -2.59 -26.03 0.53
C TYR A 5 -1.26 -25.95 1.27
N GLU A 6 -0.18 -26.09 0.53
CA GLU A 6 1.20 -26.05 1.00
C GLU A 6 2.05 -25.17 0.08
N ILE A 7 3.22 -24.74 0.54
CA ILE A 7 4.12 -23.96 -0.31
C ILE A 7 4.63 -24.82 -1.47
N GLY A 8 4.47 -24.31 -2.70
CA GLY A 8 5.04 -24.89 -3.91
C GLY A 8 6.35 -24.22 -4.32
N GLN A 9 6.43 -22.89 -4.17
CA GLN A 9 7.63 -22.14 -4.51
C GLN A 9 7.68 -20.76 -3.84
N GLN A 10 8.87 -20.33 -3.41
CA GLN A 10 9.18 -18.94 -3.07
C GLN A 10 9.89 -18.23 -4.22
N LEU A 11 9.44 -17.01 -4.54
CA LEU A 11 9.95 -16.18 -5.64
C LEU A 11 10.57 -14.90 -5.07
N GLU A 12 11.89 -14.90 -5.00
CA GLU A 12 12.70 -13.79 -4.48
C GLU A 12 13.14 -12.84 -5.60
N GLY A 13 12.96 -11.54 -5.42
CA GLY A 13 13.39 -10.54 -6.42
C GLY A 13 13.07 -9.08 -6.08
N HIS A 14 12.08 -8.83 -5.23
CA HIS A 14 11.80 -7.49 -4.72
C HIS A 14 12.62 -7.19 -3.47
N SER A 15 13.02 -5.92 -3.30
CA SER A 15 13.71 -5.44 -2.10
C SER A 15 12.79 -4.72 -1.12
N GLY A 16 11.48 -4.79 -1.32
CA GLY A 16 10.45 -4.19 -0.48
C GLY A 16 9.10 -4.86 -0.72
N ASP A 17 8.10 -4.50 0.08
CA ASP A 17 6.82 -5.20 0.13
C ASP A 17 6.18 -5.41 -1.24
N VAL A 18 5.71 -6.63 -1.50
CA VAL A 18 4.92 -6.93 -2.69
C VAL A 18 3.49 -6.46 -2.45
N ARG A 19 3.13 -5.31 -3.02
CA ARG A 19 1.86 -4.63 -2.75
C ARG A 19 0.71 -5.06 -3.63
N CYS A 20 0.99 -5.56 -4.82
CA CYS A 20 -0.04 -5.96 -5.77
C CYS A 20 0.43 -7.10 -6.67
N LEU A 21 -0.54 -7.90 -7.10
CA LEU A 21 -0.37 -9.02 -8.00
C LEU A 21 -1.44 -8.97 -9.09
N THR A 22 -1.07 -9.34 -10.31
CA THR A 22 -2.03 -9.70 -11.35
C THR A 22 -1.52 -10.91 -12.12
N VAL A 23 -2.44 -11.68 -12.70
CA VAL A 23 -2.16 -12.90 -13.45
C VAL A 23 -2.68 -12.72 -14.86
N LEU A 24 -1.83 -13.00 -15.84
CA LEU A 24 -2.17 -12.95 -17.26
C LEU A 24 -2.88 -14.25 -17.69
N PRO A 25 -3.58 -14.26 -18.84
CA PRO A 25 -4.26 -15.47 -19.34
C PRO A 25 -3.34 -16.67 -19.54
N ASP A 26 -2.05 -16.44 -19.84
CA ASP A 26 -1.02 -17.49 -19.99
C ASP A 26 -0.40 -17.93 -18.64
N GLN A 27 -1.04 -17.56 -17.52
CA GLN A 27 -0.57 -17.82 -16.15
C GLN A 27 0.71 -17.08 -15.75
N THR A 28 1.24 -16.16 -16.58
CA THR A 28 2.32 -15.27 -16.16
C THR A 28 1.89 -14.43 -14.95
N ILE A 29 2.74 -14.38 -13.93
CA ILE A 29 2.49 -13.59 -12.71
C ILE A 29 3.23 -12.25 -12.85
N LEU A 30 2.54 -11.16 -12.52
CA LEU A 30 3.13 -9.83 -12.38
C LEU A 30 3.04 -9.39 -10.94
N SER A 31 4.17 -9.00 -10.33
CA SER A 31 4.22 -8.50 -8.96
C SER A 31 4.73 -7.06 -8.92
N GLY A 32 4.00 -6.17 -8.24
CA GLY A 32 4.37 -4.77 -8.04
C GLY A 32 4.73 -4.49 -6.58
N SER A 33 5.76 -3.67 -6.36
CA SER A 33 6.37 -3.50 -5.03
C SER A 33 6.66 -2.03 -4.65
N LEU A 34 6.89 -1.83 -3.35
CA LEU A 34 7.47 -0.60 -2.80
C LEU A 34 8.91 -0.34 -3.29
N ASP A 35 9.58 -1.33 -3.89
CA ASP A 35 10.85 -1.13 -4.59
C ASP A 35 10.71 -0.41 -5.94
N LYS A 36 9.49 0.04 -6.28
CA LYS A 36 9.12 0.80 -7.49
C LYS A 36 9.14 0.00 -8.79
N SER A 37 9.30 -1.32 -8.70
CA SER A 37 9.37 -2.19 -9.86
C SER A 37 8.13 -3.07 -10.01
N VAL A 38 7.95 -3.57 -11.24
CA VAL A 38 7.09 -4.70 -11.55
C VAL A 38 7.97 -5.86 -12.02
N ILE A 39 7.86 -7.03 -11.40
CA ILE A 39 8.59 -8.23 -11.84
C ILE A 39 7.64 -9.15 -12.62
N VAL A 40 8.15 -9.72 -13.72
CA VAL A 40 7.47 -10.70 -14.57
C VAL A 40 8.00 -12.09 -14.23
N TRP A 41 7.10 -12.97 -13.78
CA TRP A 41 7.42 -14.36 -13.47
C TRP A 41 6.73 -15.28 -14.46
N LYS A 42 7.53 -16.08 -15.18
CA LYS A 42 7.01 -17.08 -16.12
C LYS A 42 7.32 -18.48 -15.65
N ARG A 43 6.32 -19.35 -15.82
CA ARG A 43 6.45 -20.79 -15.62
C ARG A 43 7.31 -21.38 -16.72
N ASN A 44 8.31 -22.17 -16.34
CA ASN A 44 9.13 -22.93 -17.28
C ASN A 44 8.68 -24.39 -17.28
N ASP A 45 7.74 -24.73 -18.16
CA ASP A 45 7.17 -26.08 -18.25
C ASP A 45 8.18 -27.13 -18.71
N GLU A 46 9.19 -26.73 -19.49
CA GLU A 46 10.23 -27.64 -19.99
C GLU A 46 11.27 -27.99 -18.92
N ALA A 47 11.44 -27.14 -17.90
CA ALA A 47 12.56 -27.23 -16.98
C ALA A 47 12.20 -27.54 -15.52
N ASN A 48 10.96 -27.95 -15.20
CA ASN A 48 10.42 -28.42 -13.90
C ASN A 48 9.02 -27.84 -13.55
N GLY A 49 8.45 -26.99 -14.40
CA GLY A 49 7.17 -26.33 -14.15
C GLY A 49 7.23 -25.23 -13.07
N ARG A 50 8.43 -24.78 -12.66
CA ARG A 50 8.63 -23.68 -11.70
C ARG A 50 8.63 -22.32 -12.38
N TYR A 51 8.28 -21.30 -11.61
CA TYR A 51 8.31 -19.91 -12.03
C TYR A 51 9.71 -19.31 -11.88
N THR A 52 10.11 -18.48 -12.83
CA THR A 52 11.37 -17.75 -12.80
C THR A 52 11.16 -16.29 -13.18
N MET A 53 11.98 -15.40 -12.64
CA MET A 53 12.00 -14.01 -13.06
C MET A 53 12.55 -13.91 -14.48
N VAL A 54 11.74 -13.41 -15.41
CA VAL A 54 12.16 -13.20 -16.82
C VAL A 54 12.38 -11.73 -17.17
N ALA A 55 11.77 -10.81 -16.40
CA ALA A 55 11.98 -9.38 -16.56
C ALA A 55 11.69 -8.61 -15.27
N LYS A 56 12.32 -7.44 -15.12
CA LYS A 56 12.05 -6.47 -14.07
C LYS A 56 11.84 -5.10 -14.72
N HIS A 57 10.62 -4.59 -14.68
CA HIS A 57 10.24 -3.32 -15.28
C HIS A 57 10.31 -2.20 -14.23
N THR A 58 11.03 -1.13 -14.55
CA THR A 58 11.19 0.04 -13.70
C THR A 58 10.75 1.27 -14.47
N HIS A 59 9.47 1.57 -14.36
CA HIS A 59 8.87 2.67 -15.11
C HIS A 59 8.22 3.71 -14.19
N HIS A 60 7.98 3.42 -12.91
CA HIS A 60 7.47 4.37 -11.92
C HIS A 60 8.58 5.00 -11.08
N GLU A 61 8.38 6.25 -10.65
CA GLU A 61 9.29 6.96 -9.74
C GLU A 61 8.92 6.71 -8.26
N GLY A 62 7.72 6.17 -8.03
CA GLY A 62 7.15 5.83 -6.73
C GLY A 62 6.77 4.36 -6.61
N TYR A 63 6.19 4.02 -5.45
CA TYR A 63 5.76 2.67 -5.12
C TYR A 63 4.65 2.20 -6.06
N VAL A 64 4.72 0.95 -6.53
CA VAL A 64 3.66 0.36 -7.34
C VAL A 64 2.59 -0.21 -6.41
N TYR A 65 1.38 0.36 -6.45
CA TYR A 65 0.30 0.00 -5.54
C TYR A 65 -0.75 -0.92 -6.14
N CYS A 66 -0.94 -0.89 -7.46
CA CYS A 66 -1.96 -1.67 -8.12
C CYS A 66 -1.55 -2.09 -9.54
N LEU A 67 -2.04 -3.26 -9.95
CA LEU A 67 -1.84 -3.84 -11.28
C LEU A 67 -3.16 -4.42 -11.80
N ALA A 68 -3.38 -4.33 -13.10
CA ALA A 68 -4.47 -5.03 -13.79
C ALA A 68 -3.97 -5.62 -15.10
N SER A 69 -4.29 -6.89 -15.36
CA SER A 69 -4.01 -7.52 -16.64
C SER A 69 -4.91 -6.96 -17.74
N VAL A 70 -4.36 -6.85 -18.95
CA VAL A 70 -5.12 -6.48 -20.14
C VAL A 70 -5.32 -7.74 -20.97
N ALA A 71 -6.53 -8.27 -20.97
CA ALA A 71 -6.88 -9.40 -21.81
C ALA A 71 -6.90 -8.95 -23.28
N SER A 72 -6.04 -9.54 -24.11
CA SER A 72 -6.10 -9.33 -25.56
C SER A 72 -7.33 -10.03 -26.14
N SER A 73 -8.05 -9.35 -27.03
CA SER A 73 -9.14 -9.92 -27.83
C SER A 73 -8.65 -10.83 -28.96
N THR A 74 -7.34 -10.85 -29.23
CA THR A 74 -6.71 -11.68 -30.28
C THR A 74 -5.54 -12.47 -29.71
N ALA A 75 -5.42 -13.73 -30.11
CA ALA A 75 -4.35 -14.62 -29.65
C ALA A 75 -2.93 -14.08 -29.96
N ASP A 76 -2.81 -13.19 -30.96
CA ASP A 76 -1.54 -12.67 -31.45
C ASP A 76 -1.11 -11.32 -30.83
N ALA A 77 -1.98 -10.63 -30.09
CA ALA A 77 -1.55 -9.35 -29.50
C ALA A 77 -0.61 -9.59 -28.31
N ALA A 78 0.44 -8.78 -28.23
CA ALA A 78 1.37 -8.80 -27.12
C ALA A 78 0.63 -8.55 -25.80
N GLN A 79 0.87 -9.42 -24.82
CA GLN A 79 0.33 -9.28 -23.47
C GLN A 79 0.77 -7.97 -22.84
N SER A 80 -0.12 -7.31 -22.11
CA SER A 80 0.14 -6.03 -21.45
C SER A 80 -0.59 -5.93 -20.11
N TYR A 81 -0.24 -4.91 -19.34
CA TYR A 81 -0.84 -4.62 -18.04
C TYR A 81 -0.93 -3.12 -17.79
N ILE A 82 -1.85 -2.75 -16.91
CA ILE A 82 -1.95 -1.41 -16.32
C ILE A 82 -1.30 -1.43 -14.95
N SER A 83 -0.54 -0.40 -14.62
CA SER A 83 -0.02 -0.16 -13.27
C SER A 83 -0.41 1.23 -12.75
N GLY A 84 -0.64 1.32 -11.44
CA GLY A 84 -0.85 2.58 -10.72
C GLY A 84 0.13 2.71 -9.56
N SER A 85 0.55 3.95 -9.28
CA SER A 85 1.68 4.23 -8.40
C SER A 85 1.44 5.38 -7.42
N LYS A 86 2.26 5.40 -6.36
CA LYS A 86 2.42 6.53 -5.43
C LYS A 86 2.80 7.83 -6.13
N ASP A 87 3.48 7.74 -7.28
CA ASP A 87 3.86 8.90 -8.10
C ASP A 87 2.68 9.55 -8.85
N GLN A 88 1.45 9.14 -8.56
CA GLN A 88 0.21 9.71 -9.11
C GLN A 88 -0.07 9.35 -10.57
N SER A 89 0.75 8.47 -11.16
CA SER A 89 0.63 8.07 -12.56
C SER A 89 -0.03 6.71 -12.75
N ILE A 90 -0.65 6.55 -13.91
CA ILE A 90 -1.02 5.25 -14.49
C ILE A 90 -0.20 4.99 -15.74
N ALA A 91 0.24 3.75 -15.94
CA ALA A 91 0.98 3.35 -17.13
C ALA A 91 0.40 2.06 -17.72
N HIS A 92 0.32 1.99 -19.06
CA HIS A 92 0.05 0.77 -19.80
C HIS A 92 1.35 0.25 -20.38
N VAL A 93 1.72 -0.98 -20.03
CA VAL A 93 3.05 -1.53 -20.30
C VAL A 93 2.93 -2.88 -20.98
N ARG A 94 3.72 -3.10 -22.03
CA ARG A 94 3.83 -4.39 -22.69
C ARG A 94 4.74 -5.32 -21.87
N VAL A 95 4.31 -6.56 -21.70
CA VAL A 95 4.98 -7.54 -20.83
C VAL A 95 6.31 -8.02 -21.39
N SER A 96 6.43 -8.16 -22.72
CA SER A 96 7.58 -8.80 -23.37
C SER A 96 8.88 -8.00 -23.28
N ASP A 97 8.79 -6.67 -23.27
CA ASP A 97 9.92 -5.74 -23.39
C ASP A 97 9.88 -4.60 -22.35
N GLY A 98 8.82 -4.53 -21.53
CA GLY A 98 8.65 -3.46 -20.55
C GLY A 98 8.34 -2.09 -21.16
N VAL A 99 8.03 -2.03 -22.47
CA VAL A 99 7.76 -0.77 -23.16
C VAL A 99 6.46 -0.17 -22.63
N VAL A 100 6.54 1.08 -22.17
CA VAL A 100 5.38 1.89 -21.80
C VAL A 100 4.65 2.31 -23.09
N LEU A 101 3.49 1.72 -23.34
CA LEU A 101 2.65 2.01 -24.49
C LEU A 101 2.04 3.41 -24.39
N TRP A 102 1.58 3.77 -23.20
CA TRP A 102 1.18 5.13 -22.85
C TRP A 102 1.19 5.32 -21.32
N ARG A 103 1.16 6.57 -20.88
CA ARG A 103 1.13 6.95 -19.46
C ARG A 103 0.41 8.26 -19.25
N VAL A 104 -0.32 8.36 -18.13
CA VAL A 104 -0.84 9.63 -17.61
C VAL A 104 -0.10 9.95 -16.31
N LEU A 105 0.72 11.00 -16.30
CA LEU A 105 1.61 11.34 -15.17
C LEU A 105 0.88 11.92 -13.96
N LYS A 106 -0.26 12.58 -14.17
CA LYS A 106 -1.12 13.14 -13.12
C LYS A 106 -2.52 12.55 -13.24
N ALA A 107 -2.59 11.23 -13.17
CA ALA A 107 -3.85 10.54 -13.25
C ALA A 107 -4.76 10.95 -12.08
N HIS A 108 -4.19 11.20 -10.90
CA HIS A 108 -4.90 11.62 -9.69
C HIS A 108 -4.12 12.70 -8.92
N ASP A 109 -4.80 13.46 -8.05
CA ASP A 109 -4.16 14.41 -7.12
C ASP A 109 -3.73 13.70 -5.82
N GLY A 110 -3.03 12.57 -5.99
CA GLY A 110 -2.69 11.64 -4.93
C GLY A 110 -2.28 10.29 -5.51
N ALA A 111 -1.82 9.36 -4.66
CA ALA A 111 -1.42 8.04 -5.14
C ALA A 111 -2.59 7.32 -5.83
N VAL A 112 -2.29 6.57 -6.90
CA VAL A 112 -3.26 5.69 -7.53
C VAL A 112 -3.33 4.41 -6.68
N SER A 113 -4.45 4.21 -6.00
CA SER A 113 -4.64 3.09 -5.08
C SER A 113 -5.17 1.83 -5.74
N SER A 114 -5.87 1.95 -6.87
CA SER A 114 -6.54 0.82 -7.50
C SER A 114 -6.75 1.07 -9.00
N VAL A 115 -6.65 0.00 -9.79
CA VAL A 115 -6.95 0.02 -11.22
C VAL A 115 -7.74 -1.23 -11.62
N ALA A 116 -8.62 -1.09 -12.60
CA ALA A 116 -9.35 -2.20 -13.21
C ALA A 116 -9.54 -1.97 -14.71
N VAL A 117 -9.61 -3.05 -15.49
CA VAL A 117 -9.89 -2.99 -16.93
C VAL A 117 -11.33 -3.45 -17.17
N SER A 118 -12.08 -2.70 -17.98
CA SER A 118 -13.44 -3.06 -18.38
C SER A 118 -13.52 -3.24 -19.90
N GLY A 119 -14.15 -4.34 -20.31
CA GLY A 119 -14.53 -4.62 -21.70
C GLY A 119 -13.35 -4.57 -22.69
N GLY A 120 -12.11 -4.72 -22.23
CA GLY A 120 -10.90 -4.59 -23.06
C GLY A 120 -10.73 -3.24 -23.74
N THR A 121 -11.42 -2.19 -23.30
CA THR A 121 -11.43 -0.87 -23.98
C THR A 121 -11.28 0.30 -23.02
N ARG A 122 -11.57 0.10 -21.73
CA ARG A 122 -11.50 1.16 -20.72
C ARG A 122 -10.67 0.72 -19.51
N VAL A 123 -9.99 1.70 -18.92
CA VAL A 123 -9.27 1.57 -17.65
C VAL A 123 -9.99 2.44 -16.62
N LEU A 124 -10.30 1.88 -15.47
CA LEU A 124 -10.80 2.62 -14.32
C LEU A 124 -9.68 2.76 -13.30
N SER A 125 -9.51 3.95 -12.74
CA SER A 125 -8.53 4.22 -11.69
C SER A 125 -9.18 4.89 -10.49
N GLY A 126 -8.79 4.44 -9.30
CA GLY A 126 -9.14 5.05 -8.02
C GLY A 126 -7.92 5.70 -7.38
N GLY A 127 -8.10 6.91 -6.86
CA GLY A 127 -7.03 7.70 -6.26
C GLY A 127 -7.19 7.96 -4.78
N TRP A 128 -6.10 8.41 -4.16
CA TRP A 128 -6.10 9.00 -2.83
C TRP A 128 -6.77 10.37 -2.79
N ASP A 129 -7.04 10.98 -3.95
CA ASP A 129 -7.83 12.20 -4.08
C ASP A 129 -9.34 11.99 -3.89
N GLY A 130 -9.78 10.76 -3.57
CA GLY A 130 -11.19 10.45 -3.36
C GLY A 130 -12.01 10.28 -4.64
N THR A 131 -11.35 10.25 -5.81
CA THR A 131 -12.01 10.21 -7.11
C THR A 131 -11.81 8.88 -7.83
N VAL A 132 -12.78 8.55 -8.68
CA VAL A 132 -12.67 7.51 -9.71
C VAL A 132 -12.62 8.18 -11.08
N LYS A 133 -11.77 7.68 -11.98
CA LYS A 133 -11.62 8.18 -13.35
C LYS A 133 -11.64 7.03 -14.33
N CYS A 134 -12.19 7.29 -15.52
CA CYS A 134 -12.22 6.34 -16.63
C CYS A 134 -11.41 6.84 -17.81
N TRP A 135 -10.58 5.98 -18.37
CA TRP A 135 -9.65 6.27 -19.46
C TRP A 135 -9.88 5.29 -20.59
N ARG A 136 -9.59 5.70 -21.82
CA ARG A 136 -9.51 4.74 -22.92
C ARG A 136 -8.23 3.92 -22.82
N LEU A 137 -8.36 2.62 -23.02
CA LEU A 137 -7.24 1.68 -22.95
C LEU A 137 -6.22 1.90 -24.08
N ASP A 138 -6.63 2.48 -25.20
CA ASP A 138 -5.73 2.81 -26.32
C ASP A 138 -4.86 4.04 -26.06
N GLY A 139 -5.11 4.78 -24.97
CA GLY A 139 -4.38 6.00 -24.65
C GLY A 139 -4.66 7.17 -25.59
N SER A 140 -5.80 7.15 -26.32
CA SER A 140 -6.10 8.18 -27.33
C SER A 140 -6.41 9.57 -26.75
N ALA A 141 -6.47 9.73 -25.43
CA ALA A 141 -6.86 10.96 -24.76
C ALA A 141 -6.01 11.19 -23.50
N ASP A 142 -5.56 12.43 -23.33
CA ASP A 142 -4.81 12.88 -22.14
C ASP A 142 -5.73 13.17 -20.94
N GLU A 143 -7.04 13.22 -21.16
CA GLU A 143 -8.08 13.44 -20.15
C GLU A 143 -8.96 12.19 -19.98
N PRO A 144 -9.50 11.96 -18.77
CA PRO A 144 -10.43 10.86 -18.56
C PRO A 144 -11.76 11.10 -19.30
N GLU A 145 -12.37 10.05 -19.84
CA GLU A 145 -13.70 10.11 -20.45
C GLU A 145 -14.77 10.60 -19.46
N TRP A 146 -14.59 10.26 -18.18
CA TRP A 146 -15.38 10.80 -17.08
C TRP A 146 -14.63 10.70 -15.74
N LYS A 147 -15.06 11.53 -14.78
CA LYS A 147 -14.58 11.56 -13.39
C LYS A 147 -15.79 11.55 -12.44
N GLY A 148 -15.70 10.78 -11.36
CA GLY A 148 -16.72 10.71 -10.31
C GLY A 148 -16.13 10.85 -8.91
N GLU A 149 -16.92 11.39 -7.97
CA GLU A 149 -16.56 11.47 -6.55
C GLU A 149 -16.90 10.16 -5.83
N ALA A 150 -15.88 9.38 -5.46
CA ALA A 150 -16.06 8.07 -4.85
C ALA A 150 -16.07 8.11 -3.31
N GLY A 151 -15.37 9.06 -2.68
CA GLY A 151 -15.34 9.21 -1.22
C GLY A 151 -14.21 10.12 -0.74
N SER A 152 -13.84 10.04 0.54
CA SER A 152 -12.87 10.97 1.17
C SER A 152 -11.39 10.62 0.98
N TYR A 153 -11.06 9.36 0.68
CA TYR A 153 -9.67 8.93 0.43
C TYR A 153 -9.58 7.49 -0.09
N ALA A 154 -8.44 7.17 -0.72
CA ALA A 154 -7.99 5.83 -1.10
C ALA A 154 -9.09 4.94 -1.72
N VAL A 155 -9.46 5.31 -2.94
CA VAL A 155 -10.52 4.64 -3.69
C VAL A 155 -10.05 3.28 -4.23
N ALA A 156 -10.74 2.22 -3.83
CA ALA A 156 -10.71 0.91 -4.45
C ALA A 156 -11.69 0.87 -5.64
N VAL A 157 -11.31 0.23 -6.74
CA VAL A 157 -12.18 0.03 -7.90
C VAL A 157 -12.37 -1.46 -8.20
N GLY A 158 -13.58 -1.82 -8.62
CA GLY A 158 -13.93 -3.14 -9.14
C GLY A 158 -14.85 -2.99 -10.36
N VAL A 159 -14.97 -4.04 -11.17
CA VAL A 159 -15.79 -4.03 -12.39
C VAL A 159 -16.70 -5.26 -12.38
N SER A 160 -17.98 -5.09 -12.73
CA SER A 160 -18.93 -6.20 -12.84
C SER A 160 -18.50 -7.22 -13.90
N ALA A 161 -18.98 -8.47 -13.77
CA ALA A 161 -18.60 -9.56 -14.69
C ALA A 161 -18.91 -9.25 -16.17
N ASP A 162 -19.96 -8.47 -16.45
CA ASP A 162 -20.34 -8.02 -17.79
C ASP A 162 -19.58 -6.76 -18.27
N GLY A 163 -18.72 -6.19 -17.43
CA GLY A 163 -17.96 -4.97 -17.70
C GLY A 163 -18.79 -3.67 -17.65
N LYS A 164 -20.11 -3.73 -17.45
CA LYS A 164 -20.98 -2.54 -17.59
C LYS A 164 -20.93 -1.61 -16.39
N LEU A 165 -20.63 -2.12 -15.20
CA LEU A 165 -20.63 -1.39 -13.94
C LEU A 165 -19.24 -1.32 -13.31
N CYS A 166 -18.96 -0.18 -12.67
CA CYS A 166 -17.85 0.01 -11.77
C CYS A 166 -18.36 0.05 -10.33
N PHE A 167 -17.66 -0.65 -9.45
CA PHE A 167 -17.80 -0.52 -8.00
C PHE A 167 -16.69 0.37 -7.49
N THR A 168 -17.00 1.28 -6.57
CA THR A 168 -15.98 2.04 -5.84
C THR A 168 -16.22 1.94 -4.35
N GLY A 169 -15.15 1.83 -3.59
CA GLY A 169 -15.16 1.89 -2.13
C GLY A 169 -14.03 2.78 -1.64
N ALA A 170 -14.25 3.52 -0.56
CA ALA A 170 -13.30 4.50 -0.04
C ALA A 170 -13.24 4.42 1.50
N GLN A 171 -12.57 5.39 2.12
CA GLN A 171 -12.43 5.47 3.58
C GLN A 171 -13.75 5.61 4.35
N ASP A 172 -14.78 6.17 3.72
CA ASP A 172 -16.11 6.32 4.31
C ASP A 172 -16.91 4.99 4.41
N GLY A 173 -16.35 3.88 3.93
CA GLY A 173 -16.99 2.57 3.98
C GLY A 173 -18.22 2.46 3.08
N VAL A 174 -18.42 3.39 2.13
CA VAL A 174 -19.55 3.39 1.19
C VAL A 174 -19.17 2.69 -0.10
N ILE A 175 -20.04 1.80 -0.59
CA ILE A 175 -19.91 1.26 -1.96
C ILE A 175 -20.76 2.12 -2.90
N LYS A 176 -20.19 2.63 -3.99
CA LYS A 176 -20.93 3.32 -5.06
C LYS A 176 -20.88 2.54 -6.37
N PHE A 177 -21.94 2.66 -7.16
CA PHE A 177 -22.11 1.97 -8.44
C PHE A 177 -22.17 2.97 -9.58
N TRP A 178 -21.31 2.80 -10.57
CA TRP A 178 -21.21 3.70 -11.73
C TRP A 178 -21.41 2.92 -13.01
N LYS A 179 -22.10 3.51 -13.98
CA LYS A 179 -22.14 2.98 -15.33
C LYS A 179 -20.83 3.29 -16.04
N VAL A 180 -20.11 2.27 -16.49
CA VAL A 180 -18.77 2.43 -17.09
C VAL A 180 -18.83 3.28 -18.36
N ALA A 181 -19.90 3.17 -19.14
CA ALA A 181 -20.05 3.83 -20.44
C ALA A 181 -19.95 5.36 -20.37
N ASP A 182 -20.51 5.97 -19.31
CA ASP A 182 -20.74 7.42 -19.23
C ASP A 182 -20.45 8.01 -17.84
N GLY A 183 -20.11 7.20 -16.83
CA GLY A 183 -19.81 7.67 -15.48
C GLY A 183 -21.06 8.00 -14.66
N THR A 184 -22.26 7.62 -15.11
CA THR A 184 -23.49 7.88 -14.36
C THR A 184 -23.46 7.13 -13.03
N LEU A 185 -23.61 7.86 -11.91
CA LEU A 185 -23.80 7.28 -10.59
C LEU A 185 -25.21 6.69 -10.49
N LEU A 186 -25.30 5.38 -10.29
CA LEU A 186 -26.57 4.64 -10.22
C LEU A 186 -27.11 4.56 -8.78
N GLY A 187 -26.24 4.61 -7.79
CA GLY A 187 -26.61 4.52 -6.38
C GLY A 187 -25.43 4.12 -5.51
N SER A 188 -25.72 3.89 -4.23
CA SER A 188 -24.72 3.55 -3.22
C SER A 188 -25.29 2.68 -2.10
N VAL A 189 -24.43 1.88 -1.48
CA VAL A 189 -24.69 1.23 -0.20
C VAL A 189 -23.96 2.00 0.91
N PRO A 190 -24.67 2.84 1.69
CA PRO A 190 -24.08 3.47 2.86
C PRO A 190 -23.84 2.43 3.96
N HIS A 191 -22.83 2.67 4.80
CA HIS A 191 -22.43 1.74 5.89
C HIS A 191 -22.20 0.31 5.37
N ALA A 192 -21.64 0.17 4.16
CA ALA A 192 -21.27 -1.13 3.64
C ALA A 192 -20.15 -1.73 4.49
N HIS A 193 -19.18 -0.91 4.90
CA HIS A 193 -18.15 -1.24 5.87
C HIS A 193 -18.01 -0.12 6.92
N GLU A 194 -17.43 -0.43 8.07
CA GLU A 194 -17.20 0.55 9.16
C GLU A 194 -15.84 1.26 9.05
N ASP A 195 -15.01 0.81 8.11
CA ASP A 195 -13.71 1.40 7.79
C ASP A 195 -13.45 1.22 6.28
N ILE A 196 -12.32 1.73 5.82
CA ILE A 196 -11.91 1.80 4.43
C ILE A 196 -12.00 0.48 3.69
N ILE A 197 -12.68 0.52 2.55
CA ILE A 197 -12.75 -0.59 1.60
C ILE A 197 -11.45 -0.63 0.78
N ARG A 198 -10.79 -1.78 0.75
CA ARG A 198 -9.44 -1.97 0.17
C ARG A 198 -9.47 -2.53 -1.25
N ALA A 199 -10.35 -3.47 -1.52
CA ALA A 199 -10.47 -4.10 -2.84
C ALA A 199 -11.84 -4.75 -3.03
N PHE A 200 -12.08 -5.15 -4.27
CA PHE A 200 -13.21 -5.95 -4.68
C PHE A 200 -12.75 -7.18 -5.45
N ALA A 201 -13.53 -8.26 -5.36
CA ALA A 201 -13.39 -9.43 -6.22
C ALA A 201 -14.75 -9.83 -6.77
N VAL A 202 -14.83 -10.26 -8.03
CA VAL A 202 -16.09 -10.63 -8.68
C VAL A 202 -16.05 -12.10 -9.02
N ASP A 203 -17.11 -12.81 -8.64
CA ASP A 203 -17.37 -14.15 -9.14
C ASP A 203 -17.96 -14.04 -10.56
N SER A 204 -17.19 -14.44 -11.56
CA SER A 204 -17.64 -14.41 -12.96
C SER A 204 -18.81 -15.36 -13.24
N ALA A 205 -19.04 -16.38 -12.40
CA ALA A 205 -20.11 -17.35 -12.62
C ALA A 205 -21.48 -16.79 -12.19
N SER A 206 -21.57 -16.21 -10.99
CA SER A 206 -22.83 -15.64 -10.48
C SER A 206 -22.99 -14.14 -10.73
N GLY A 207 -21.90 -13.42 -11.04
CA GLY A 207 -21.87 -11.96 -11.08
C GLY A 207 -21.84 -11.30 -9.69
N SER A 208 -21.90 -12.10 -8.61
CA SER A 208 -21.74 -11.62 -7.24
C SER A 208 -20.35 -11.04 -7.03
N PHE A 209 -20.19 -10.20 -6.00
CA PHE A 209 -18.90 -9.61 -5.69
C PHE A 209 -18.64 -9.55 -4.20
N ALA A 210 -17.36 -9.58 -3.84
CA ALA A 210 -16.87 -9.40 -2.48
C ALA A 210 -16.24 -8.02 -2.32
N SER A 211 -16.41 -7.42 -1.14
CA SER A 211 -15.67 -6.24 -0.67
C SER A 211 -14.89 -6.60 0.59
N ILE A 212 -13.69 -6.05 0.71
CA ILE A 212 -12.79 -6.28 1.85
C ILE A 212 -12.39 -4.95 2.49
N SER A 213 -12.19 -4.91 3.80
CA SER A 213 -11.95 -3.67 4.53
C SER A 213 -10.96 -3.80 5.69
N ASN A 214 -10.50 -2.63 6.15
CA ASN A 214 -9.79 -2.45 7.40
C ASN A 214 -10.65 -2.76 8.64
N ASP A 215 -11.98 -2.89 8.52
CA ASP A 215 -12.83 -3.36 9.62
C ASP A 215 -12.67 -4.87 9.91
N CYS A 216 -11.67 -5.50 9.28
CA CYS A 216 -11.35 -6.93 9.32
C CYS A 216 -12.42 -7.83 8.68
N MET A 217 -13.42 -7.26 8.00
CA MET A 217 -14.53 -8.00 7.41
C MET A 217 -14.36 -8.19 5.91
N VAL A 218 -14.93 -9.31 5.46
CA VAL A 218 -15.20 -9.61 4.05
C VAL A 218 -16.71 -9.65 3.89
N LYS A 219 -17.27 -8.91 2.93
CA LYS A 219 -18.72 -8.92 2.67
C LYS A 219 -18.99 -9.33 1.23
N VAL A 220 -19.92 -10.26 1.05
CA VAL A 220 -20.34 -10.78 -0.25
C VAL A 220 -21.71 -10.24 -0.61
N TRP A 221 -21.83 -9.71 -1.82
CA TRP A 221 -22.99 -9.02 -2.34
C TRP A 221 -23.51 -9.73 -3.59
N PRO A 222 -24.84 -9.79 -3.79
CA PRO A 222 -25.41 -10.30 -5.02
C PRO A 222 -25.02 -9.42 -6.21
N ALA A 223 -25.12 -10.02 -7.41
CA ALA A 223 -24.93 -9.29 -8.66
C ALA A 223 -25.93 -8.12 -8.77
N PRO A 224 -25.49 -6.93 -9.22
CA PRO A 224 -26.43 -5.92 -9.68
C PRO A 224 -27.18 -6.43 -10.92
N GLU A 225 -28.51 -6.35 -10.91
CA GLU A 225 -29.33 -6.87 -12.01
C GLU A 225 -29.84 -5.74 -12.90
N GLU A 226 -29.63 -5.82 -14.20
CA GLU A 226 -30.25 -4.88 -15.14
C GLU A 226 -31.77 -5.13 -15.17
N LYS A 227 -32.57 -4.07 -15.02
CA LYS A 227 -34.03 -4.19 -15.06
C LYS A 227 -34.47 -4.62 -16.46
N LEU A 228 -35.47 -5.50 -16.53
CA LEU A 228 -36.00 -6.04 -17.79
C LEU A 228 -36.50 -4.96 -18.78
N ASP A 229 -36.92 -3.80 -18.25
CA ASP A 229 -37.38 -2.67 -19.05
C ASP A 229 -36.23 -1.75 -19.54
N GLY A 230 -34.98 -2.08 -19.20
CA GLY A 230 -33.79 -1.29 -19.52
C GLY A 230 -33.71 0.05 -18.79
N SER A 231 -34.57 0.30 -17.79
CA SER A 231 -34.65 1.60 -17.09
C SER A 231 -33.51 1.83 -16.08
N GLY A 232 -32.67 0.83 -15.82
CA GLY A 232 -31.54 0.92 -14.91
C GLY A 232 -31.20 -0.42 -14.27
N TYR A 233 -30.67 -0.37 -13.05
CA TYR A 233 -30.23 -1.55 -12.30
C TYR A 233 -30.97 -1.69 -10.96
N VAL A 234 -31.12 -2.92 -10.50
CA VAL A 234 -31.44 -3.26 -9.11
C VAL A 234 -30.09 -3.45 -8.40
N LEU A 235 -29.78 -2.54 -7.48
CA LEU A 235 -28.51 -2.53 -6.76
C LEU A 235 -28.63 -3.26 -5.42
N PRO A 236 -27.55 -3.88 -4.92
CA PRO A 236 -27.49 -4.42 -3.56
C PRO A 236 -27.79 -3.34 -2.51
N SER A 237 -28.29 -3.74 -1.34
CA SER A 237 -28.55 -2.84 -0.21
C SER A 237 -28.03 -3.40 1.11
N SER A 238 -27.74 -2.51 2.07
CA SER A 238 -27.26 -2.89 3.42
C SER A 238 -28.29 -3.67 4.22
N ALA A 239 -29.59 -3.46 3.95
CA ALA A 239 -30.68 -4.10 4.67
C ALA A 239 -30.95 -5.55 4.24
N ASN A 240 -30.48 -6.01 3.07
CA ASN A 240 -31.03 -7.22 2.46
C ASN A 240 -30.09 -8.05 1.57
N SER A 241 -28.77 -7.85 1.60
CA SER A 241 -27.94 -8.44 0.52
C SER A 241 -26.53 -8.89 0.88
N ALA A 242 -25.92 -8.38 1.95
CA ALA A 242 -24.54 -8.74 2.25
C ALA A 242 -24.45 -9.96 3.17
N MET A 243 -23.73 -11.00 2.75
CA MET A 243 -23.24 -12.03 3.66
C MET A 243 -21.88 -11.58 4.21
N THR A 244 -21.81 -11.39 5.53
CA THR A 244 -20.54 -11.07 6.21
C THR A 244 -19.80 -12.35 6.53
N LEU A 245 -18.56 -12.45 6.04
CA LEU A 245 -17.64 -13.52 6.36
C LEU A 245 -16.67 -13.02 7.44
N THR A 246 -16.59 -13.77 8.55
CA THR A 246 -15.78 -13.39 9.72
C THR A 246 -14.67 -14.41 9.92
N GLY A 247 -13.45 -13.94 10.22
CA GLY A 247 -12.32 -14.84 10.46
C GLY A 247 -10.93 -14.21 10.40
N HIS A 248 -10.78 -13.02 9.80
CA HIS A 248 -9.55 -12.25 9.89
C HIS A 248 -9.48 -11.45 11.20
N SER A 249 -8.29 -11.33 11.78
CA SER A 249 -8.03 -10.54 12.99
C SER A 249 -7.25 -9.25 12.70
N GLY A 250 -7.11 -8.89 11.42
CA GLY A 250 -6.40 -7.70 10.96
C GLY A 250 -6.98 -7.18 9.67
N PHE A 251 -6.45 -6.05 9.19
CA PHE A 251 -6.92 -5.41 7.98
C PHE A 251 -6.86 -6.37 6.78
N VAL A 252 -7.90 -6.39 5.95
CA VAL A 252 -7.93 -7.25 4.76
C VAL A 252 -7.55 -6.39 3.56
N PHE A 253 -6.43 -6.70 2.91
CA PHE A 253 -5.82 -5.85 1.89
C PHE A 253 -6.02 -6.33 0.45
N GLY A 254 -6.12 -7.63 0.24
CA GLY A 254 -6.27 -8.21 -1.11
C GLY A 254 -7.29 -9.32 -1.15
N CYS A 255 -7.94 -9.48 -2.31
CA CYS A 255 -8.83 -10.59 -2.58
C CYS A 255 -8.84 -11.00 -4.06
N ASP A 256 -9.28 -12.24 -4.30
CA ASP A 256 -9.57 -12.79 -5.62
C ASP A 256 -10.69 -13.83 -5.51
N TRP A 257 -11.57 -13.89 -6.51
CA TRP A 257 -12.67 -14.86 -6.50
C TRP A 257 -12.69 -15.60 -7.83
N LYS A 258 -12.23 -16.85 -7.81
CA LYS A 258 -12.18 -17.72 -8.97
C LYS A 258 -12.47 -19.16 -8.56
N PHE A 259 -12.84 -19.99 -9.53
CA PHE A 259 -13.07 -21.42 -9.31
C PHE A 259 -14.02 -21.74 -8.12
N GLY A 260 -14.98 -20.86 -7.86
CA GLY A 260 -15.92 -20.99 -6.74
C GLY A 260 -15.34 -20.68 -5.35
N VAL A 261 -14.07 -20.28 -5.26
CA VAL A 261 -13.38 -19.96 -4.01
C VAL A 261 -13.02 -18.48 -3.99
N LEU A 262 -13.44 -17.80 -2.92
CA LEU A 262 -12.95 -16.47 -2.59
C LEU A 262 -11.68 -16.64 -1.76
N THR A 263 -10.62 -15.94 -2.12
CA THR A 263 -9.35 -15.89 -1.37
C THR A 263 -9.10 -14.48 -0.88
N THR A 264 -8.59 -14.34 0.34
CA THR A 264 -8.32 -13.04 0.96
C THR A 264 -6.97 -13.02 1.65
N ALA A 265 -6.31 -11.86 1.62
CA ALA A 265 -5.00 -11.60 2.21
C ALA A 265 -5.10 -10.48 3.25
N SER A 266 -4.45 -10.65 4.39
CA SER A 266 -4.61 -9.75 5.53
C SER A 266 -3.31 -9.44 6.28
N ASP A 267 -3.37 -8.35 7.04
CA ASP A 267 -2.38 -7.94 8.04
C ASP A 267 -2.24 -8.95 9.19
N ASP A 268 -3.23 -9.81 9.41
CA ASP A 268 -3.12 -10.95 10.31
C ASP A 268 -2.17 -12.06 9.82
N ARG A 269 -1.47 -11.79 8.71
CA ARG A 269 -0.45 -12.66 8.08
C ARG A 269 -1.01 -13.91 7.44
N ASN A 270 -2.32 -14.00 7.28
CA ASN A 270 -2.95 -15.15 6.68
C ASN A 270 -3.51 -14.84 5.30
N VAL A 271 -3.38 -15.83 4.42
CA VAL A 271 -4.34 -16.02 3.33
C VAL A 271 -5.45 -16.94 3.82
N LYS A 272 -6.71 -16.56 3.62
CA LYS A 272 -7.88 -17.37 3.96
C LYS A 272 -8.71 -17.66 2.72
N PHE A 273 -9.37 -18.81 2.74
CA PHE A 273 -10.23 -19.29 1.68
C PHE A 273 -11.66 -19.31 2.17
N TRP A 274 -12.60 -19.00 1.28
CA TRP A 274 -14.01 -18.95 1.59
C TRP A 274 -14.79 -19.58 0.46
N LYS A 275 -15.84 -20.32 0.82
CA LYS A 275 -16.90 -20.73 -0.09
C LYS A 275 -18.18 -20.05 0.38
N PRO A 276 -18.47 -18.82 -0.11
CA PRO A 276 -19.54 -18.00 0.46
C PRO A 276 -20.93 -18.63 0.34
N GLN A 277 -21.13 -19.55 -0.60
CA GLN A 277 -22.39 -20.30 -0.74
C GLN A 277 -22.55 -21.41 0.32
N GLU A 278 -21.48 -21.76 1.02
CA GLU A 278 -21.43 -22.88 1.96
C GLU A 278 -21.27 -22.41 3.42
N SER A 279 -20.45 -21.39 3.67
CA SER A 279 -20.10 -20.96 5.03
C SER A 279 -19.78 -19.47 5.14
N SER A 280 -20.06 -18.88 6.31
CA SER A 280 -19.62 -17.54 6.72
C SER A 280 -18.26 -17.51 7.40
N THR A 281 -17.64 -18.67 7.61
CA THR A 281 -16.29 -18.81 8.18
C THR A 281 -15.31 -19.32 7.13
N PRO A 282 -13.99 -19.14 7.32
CA PRO A 282 -12.99 -19.66 6.39
C PRO A 282 -13.13 -21.18 6.23
N THR A 283 -12.95 -21.65 5.01
CA THR A 283 -12.90 -23.06 4.66
C THR A 283 -11.46 -23.52 4.54
N GLY A 284 -11.13 -24.68 5.11
CA GLY A 284 -9.77 -25.24 5.03
C GLY A 284 -8.74 -24.47 5.85
N ASN A 285 -7.47 -24.77 5.59
CA ASN A 285 -6.35 -24.22 6.36
C ASN A 285 -6.02 -22.80 5.92
N SER A 286 -5.70 -21.93 6.88
CA SER A 286 -5.15 -20.59 6.58
C SER A 286 -3.66 -20.71 6.24
N LEU A 287 -3.17 -19.89 5.31
CA LEU A 287 -1.76 -19.87 4.91
C LEU A 287 -1.02 -18.78 5.67
N LEU A 288 -0.25 -19.18 6.67
CA LEU A 288 0.51 -18.26 7.52
C LEU A 288 1.78 -17.77 6.81
N HIS A 289 2.03 -16.46 6.88
CA HIS A 289 3.20 -15.79 6.30
C HIS A 289 4.07 -15.15 7.40
N PRO A 290 5.36 -14.88 7.11
CA PRO A 290 6.24 -14.16 8.04
C PRO A 290 5.82 -12.73 8.36
N GLY A 291 4.99 -12.10 7.52
CA GLY A 291 4.49 -10.75 7.73
C GLY A 291 3.14 -10.51 7.06
N THR A 292 2.74 -9.24 6.99
CA THR A 292 1.52 -8.77 6.31
C THR A 292 1.43 -9.35 4.91
N VAL A 293 0.26 -9.89 4.56
CA VAL A 293 -0.05 -10.33 3.20
C VAL A 293 -0.86 -9.23 2.52
N TRP A 294 -0.26 -8.58 1.53
CA TRP A 294 -0.86 -7.41 0.87
C TRP A 294 -1.81 -7.78 -0.25
N CYS A 295 -1.53 -8.88 -0.95
CA CYS A 295 -2.26 -9.26 -2.14
C CYS A 295 -2.26 -10.77 -2.32
N VAL A 296 -3.32 -11.27 -2.97
CA VAL A 296 -3.51 -12.67 -3.32
C VAL A 296 -4.23 -12.77 -4.66
N LYS A 297 -3.87 -13.77 -5.48
CA LYS A 297 -4.53 -14.14 -6.73
C LYS A 297 -4.57 -15.65 -6.92
N GLU A 298 -5.60 -16.15 -7.57
CA GLU A 298 -5.67 -17.54 -8.00
C GLU A 298 -5.27 -17.66 -9.48
N ILE A 299 -4.27 -18.51 -9.73
CA ILE A 299 -3.66 -18.71 -11.06
C ILE A 299 -4.43 -19.80 -11.81
N SER A 300 -4.70 -20.91 -11.13
CA SER A 300 -5.49 -22.04 -11.58
C SER A 300 -6.14 -22.70 -10.38
N GLU A 301 -7.13 -23.56 -10.61
CA GLU A 301 -7.74 -24.36 -9.54
C GLU A 301 -6.67 -25.04 -8.69
N GLY A 302 -6.68 -24.79 -7.38
CA GLY A 302 -5.70 -25.38 -6.46
C GLY A 302 -4.32 -24.72 -6.45
N VAL A 303 -4.14 -23.56 -7.11
CA VAL A 303 -2.87 -22.81 -7.13
C VAL A 303 -3.10 -21.32 -6.87
N VAL A 304 -2.59 -20.86 -5.73
CA VAL A 304 -2.72 -19.47 -5.25
C VAL A 304 -1.37 -18.81 -5.17
N VAL A 305 -1.29 -17.53 -5.53
CA VAL A 305 -0.11 -16.69 -5.36
C VAL A 305 -0.39 -15.55 -4.39
N SER A 306 0.55 -15.27 -3.50
CA SER A 306 0.46 -14.18 -2.53
C SER A 306 1.71 -13.31 -2.54
N GLY A 307 1.53 -12.04 -2.18
CA GLY A 307 2.61 -11.06 -2.01
C GLY A 307 2.69 -10.59 -0.57
N CYS A 308 3.89 -10.63 0.01
CA CYS A 308 4.12 -10.36 1.43
C CYS A 308 5.01 -9.12 1.65
N SER A 309 4.94 -8.57 2.86
CA SER A 309 5.75 -7.44 3.33
C SER A 309 7.26 -7.75 3.37
N ASP A 310 7.66 -9.01 3.39
CA ASP A 310 9.06 -9.43 3.29
C ASP A 310 9.66 -9.33 1.87
N GLY A 311 8.86 -8.90 0.88
CA GLY A 311 9.29 -8.75 -0.51
C GLY A 311 9.27 -10.05 -1.32
N ILE A 312 8.74 -11.14 -0.75
CA ILE A 312 8.69 -12.44 -1.41
C ILE A 312 7.28 -12.70 -1.97
N VAL A 313 7.23 -13.16 -3.22
CA VAL A 313 6.02 -13.73 -3.83
C VAL A 313 6.00 -15.23 -3.54
N ARG A 314 4.87 -15.77 -3.09
CA ARG A 314 4.76 -17.19 -2.73
C ARG A 314 3.67 -17.87 -3.53
N ILE A 315 3.99 -19.04 -4.08
CA ILE A 315 3.04 -19.90 -4.77
C ILE A 315 2.67 -21.04 -3.84
N TRP A 316 1.38 -21.16 -3.56
CA TRP A 316 0.76 -22.16 -2.71
C TRP A 316 -0.06 -23.11 -3.57
N THR A 317 -0.06 -24.38 -3.23
CA THR A 317 -0.79 -25.38 -3.99
C THR A 317 -1.28 -26.53 -3.12
N ASN A 318 -2.45 -27.05 -3.44
CA ASN A 318 -2.93 -28.32 -2.90
C ASN A 318 -2.51 -29.52 -3.79
N ASN A 319 -1.90 -29.27 -4.95
CA ASN A 319 -1.38 -30.34 -5.79
C ASN A 319 -0.03 -30.82 -5.24
N VAL A 320 0.00 -32.05 -4.74
CA VAL A 320 1.19 -32.69 -4.15
C VAL A 320 2.39 -32.69 -5.10
N ASP A 321 2.16 -32.80 -6.41
CA ASP A 321 3.24 -32.82 -7.41
C ASP A 321 3.90 -31.44 -7.61
N LEU A 322 3.20 -30.37 -7.20
CA LEU A 322 3.68 -28.99 -7.29
C LEU A 322 4.23 -28.47 -5.95
N MET A 323 4.15 -29.26 -4.88
CA MET A 323 4.64 -28.86 -3.55
C MET A 323 6.16 -28.78 -3.52
N ALA A 324 6.68 -27.84 -2.73
CA ALA A 324 8.09 -27.74 -2.46
C ALA A 324 8.59 -28.94 -1.62
N PRO A 325 9.90 -29.24 -1.65
CA PRO A 325 10.50 -30.23 -0.75
C PRO A 325 10.14 -29.94 0.72
N LEU A 326 10.03 -31.00 1.53
CA LEU A 326 9.63 -30.90 2.95
C LEU A 326 10.49 -29.91 3.74
N GLU A 327 11.79 -29.84 3.47
CA GLU A 327 12.70 -28.89 4.13
C GLU A 327 12.31 -27.42 3.88
N GLU A 328 11.93 -27.07 2.65
CA GLU A 328 11.49 -25.71 2.30
C GLU A 328 10.14 -25.39 2.97
N ARG A 329 9.23 -26.36 3.03
CA ARG A 329 7.93 -26.24 3.70
C ARG A 329 8.09 -26.00 5.20
N ASP A 330 8.88 -26.84 5.86
CA ASP A 330 9.13 -26.75 7.30
C ASP A 330 9.89 -25.48 7.67
N SER A 331 10.83 -25.04 6.81
CA SER A 331 11.57 -23.79 6.99
C SER A 331 10.65 -22.57 6.93
N LEU A 332 9.78 -22.47 5.91
CA LEU A 332 8.84 -21.36 5.79
C LEU A 332 7.84 -21.36 6.94
N LYS A 333 7.31 -22.53 7.32
CA LYS A 333 6.38 -22.64 8.44
C LYS A 333 7.02 -22.16 9.74
N SER A 334 8.23 -22.63 10.04
CA SER A 334 8.98 -22.24 11.23
C SER A 334 9.27 -20.73 11.25
N LEU A 335 9.65 -20.15 10.11
CA LEU A 335 9.86 -18.71 9.96
C LEU A 335 8.56 -17.93 10.24
N ALA A 336 7.46 -18.35 9.62
CA ALA A 336 6.17 -17.69 9.76
C ALA A 336 5.64 -17.73 11.20
N GLU A 337 5.74 -18.89 11.86
CA GLU A 337 5.38 -19.07 13.26
C GLU A 337 6.27 -18.24 14.20
N ALA A 338 7.60 -18.22 13.98
CA ALA A 338 8.53 -17.42 14.76
C ALA A 338 8.25 -15.92 14.62
N SER A 339 8.03 -15.44 13.39
CA SER A 339 7.68 -14.04 13.15
C SER A 339 6.35 -13.68 13.79
N ALA A 340 5.34 -14.56 13.72
CA ALA A 340 4.04 -14.34 14.36
C ALA A 340 4.17 -14.27 15.88
N ALA A 341 4.96 -15.16 16.49
CA ALA A 341 5.25 -15.14 17.91
C ALA A 341 6.02 -13.88 18.33
N GLU A 342 6.98 -13.41 17.53
CA GLU A 342 7.70 -12.15 17.78
C GLU A 342 6.75 -10.95 17.77
N ALA A 343 5.85 -10.91 16.79
CA ALA A 343 4.88 -9.82 16.68
C ALA A 343 3.85 -9.83 17.81
N ALA A 344 3.40 -11.00 18.23
CA ALA A 344 2.59 -11.18 19.42
C ALA A 344 3.36 -10.75 20.69
N GLY A 345 4.65 -11.06 20.78
CA GLY A 345 5.54 -10.65 21.88
C GLY A 345 5.86 -9.15 21.92
N LYS A 346 5.74 -8.44 20.79
CA LYS A 346 5.74 -6.97 20.73
C LYS A 346 4.40 -6.35 21.10
N GLY A 347 3.36 -7.17 21.23
CA GLY A 347 2.02 -6.78 21.69
C GLY A 347 1.98 -6.57 23.20
N ALA A 348 2.54 -5.45 23.68
CA ALA A 348 2.09 -4.72 24.87
C ALA A 348 3.01 -3.51 25.15
N SER A 349 2.46 -2.29 24.99
CA SER A 349 2.94 -1.00 25.52
C SER A 349 4.44 -0.67 25.41
N ALA A 350 4.87 -0.16 24.26
CA ALA A 350 6.08 0.65 24.19
C ALA A 350 5.74 2.08 24.64
N VAL A 351 5.93 2.38 25.93
CA VAL A 351 6.02 3.78 26.37
C VAL A 351 7.11 4.43 25.52
N PRO A 352 6.83 5.47 24.73
CA PRO A 352 7.84 6.08 23.85
C PRO A 352 9.03 6.51 24.71
N LEU A 353 10.24 6.02 24.41
CA LEU A 353 11.45 6.31 25.19
C LEU A 353 11.70 7.82 25.32
N ASP A 354 11.31 8.59 24.30
CA ASP A 354 11.44 10.05 24.24
C ASP A 354 10.43 10.80 25.13
N SER A 355 9.37 10.12 25.58
CA SER A 355 8.34 10.69 26.47
C SER A 355 8.66 10.53 27.95
N VAL A 356 9.74 9.79 28.29
CA VAL A 356 10.11 9.48 29.68
C VAL A 356 11.43 10.17 30.05
N PRO A 357 11.50 10.89 31.18
CA PRO A 357 12.72 11.56 31.61
C PRO A 357 13.85 10.56 31.90
N ASP A 358 15.07 10.90 31.53
CA ASP A 358 16.26 10.08 31.77
C ASP A 358 16.51 9.88 33.28
N ILE A 359 17.01 8.70 33.68
CA ILE A 359 17.31 8.37 35.07
C ILE A 359 18.28 9.35 35.74
N SER A 360 19.13 10.04 34.96
CA SER A 360 19.98 11.13 35.45
C SER A 360 19.19 12.28 36.08
N THR A 361 17.94 12.51 35.66
CA THR A 361 17.06 13.56 36.20
C THR A 361 16.34 13.16 37.50
N MET A 362 16.48 11.90 37.93
CA MET A 362 15.81 11.32 39.10
C MET A 362 16.20 12.02 40.40
N SER A 363 17.47 12.40 40.57
CA SER A 363 17.96 13.08 41.77
C SER A 363 17.49 14.54 41.87
N SER A 364 17.28 15.21 40.74
CA SER A 364 16.73 16.58 40.65
C SER A 364 15.19 16.63 40.67
N THR A 365 14.52 15.51 40.41
CA THR A 365 13.05 15.43 40.39
C THR A 365 12.55 15.12 41.79
N ARG A 366 11.87 16.04 42.46
CA ARG A 366 11.26 15.78 43.77
C ARG A 366 9.87 15.17 43.62
N GLY A 367 9.60 14.05 44.31
CA GLY A 367 8.24 13.50 44.40
C GLY A 367 7.31 14.40 45.22
N ARG A 368 6.05 14.46 44.82
CA ARG A 368 4.99 15.29 45.42
C ARG A 368 4.34 14.59 46.62
N LYS A 369 4.26 13.25 46.61
CA LYS A 369 3.70 12.45 47.73
C LYS A 369 4.44 11.13 47.90
N ASN A 370 4.51 10.63 49.14
CA ASN A 370 5.01 9.27 49.40
C ASN A 370 4.10 8.26 48.68
N GLY A 371 4.72 7.30 48.02
CA GLY A 371 4.06 6.30 47.20
C GLY A 371 3.85 6.70 45.73
N GLU A 372 4.20 7.94 45.33
CA GLU A 372 4.13 8.38 43.93
C GLU A 372 5.01 7.49 43.05
N VAL A 373 4.49 7.02 41.92
CA VAL A 373 5.24 6.22 40.95
C VAL A 373 5.54 7.09 39.74
N LYS A 374 6.81 7.10 39.31
CA LYS A 374 7.25 7.80 38.11
C LYS A 374 8.20 6.92 37.30
N MET A 375 8.10 7.02 35.98
CA MET A 375 8.95 6.29 35.05
C MET A 375 10.21 7.09 34.75
N PHE A 376 11.33 6.39 34.62
CA PHE A 376 12.61 6.94 34.19
C PHE A 376 13.22 6.06 33.10
N ARG A 377 13.87 6.67 32.11
CA ARG A 377 14.59 5.93 31.07
C ARG A 377 16.01 5.59 31.56
N GLN A 378 16.37 4.33 31.51
CA GLN A 378 17.70 3.80 31.85
C GLN A 378 18.26 3.07 30.62
N GLY A 379 18.96 3.80 29.74
CA GLY A 379 19.40 3.26 28.44
C GLY A 379 18.22 3.10 27.49
N ASP A 380 18.00 1.86 27.01
CA ASP A 380 16.88 1.45 26.15
C ASP A 380 15.69 0.87 26.96
N GLU A 381 15.78 0.86 28.28
CA GLU A 381 14.73 0.36 29.18
C GLU A 381 14.00 1.52 29.88
N VAL A 382 12.71 1.32 30.16
CA VAL A 382 11.95 2.19 31.06
C VAL A 382 11.84 1.51 32.42
N ILE A 383 12.15 2.21 33.51
CA ILE A 383 12.05 1.70 34.88
C ILE A 383 10.98 2.47 35.65
N ALA A 384 10.22 1.79 36.50
CA ALA A 384 9.29 2.42 37.43
C ALA A 384 9.99 2.65 38.77
N CYS A 385 9.85 3.85 39.33
CA CYS A 385 10.40 4.24 40.63
C CYS A 385 9.32 4.81 41.52
N GLN A 386 9.34 4.49 42.81
CA GLN A 386 8.43 5.01 43.83
C GLN A 386 9.12 6.08 44.66
N TRP A 387 8.43 7.17 44.98
CA TRP A 387 8.91 8.15 45.95
C TRP A 387 8.65 7.64 47.37
N ALA A 388 9.70 7.34 48.12
CA ALA A 388 9.62 6.91 49.51
C ALA A 388 10.81 7.45 50.31
N SER A 389 10.55 7.84 51.56
CA SER A 389 11.61 8.31 52.48
C SER A 389 12.48 9.45 51.93
N GLY A 390 11.92 10.32 51.09
CA GLY A 390 12.61 11.48 50.55
C GLY A 390 13.51 11.21 49.33
N ALA A 391 13.42 10.03 48.72
CA ALA A 391 14.12 9.68 47.49
C ALA A 391 13.25 8.79 46.57
N TRP A 392 13.61 8.73 45.29
CA TRP A 392 13.05 7.73 44.38
C TRP A 392 13.73 6.37 44.60
N GLN A 393 12.93 5.31 44.70
CA GLN A 393 13.38 3.93 44.85
C GLN A 393 12.89 3.11 43.65
N LYS A 394 13.78 2.38 42.97
CA LYS A 394 13.43 1.54 41.81
C LYS A 394 12.49 0.41 42.27
N ILE A 395 11.33 0.29 41.61
CA ILE A 395 10.34 -0.76 41.87
C ILE A 395 10.53 -1.92 40.89
N GLY A 396 10.92 -1.63 39.63
CA GLY A 396 11.10 -2.65 38.60
C GLY A 396 11.38 -2.06 37.21
N VAL A 397 11.64 -2.94 36.25
CA VAL A 397 11.72 -2.60 34.82
C VAL A 397 10.30 -2.68 34.24
N VAL A 398 9.88 -1.65 33.52
CA VAL A 398 8.61 -1.60 32.78
C VAL A 398 8.82 -2.39 31.49
N THR A 399 8.76 -3.71 31.61
CA THR A 399 8.51 -4.58 30.45
C THR A 399 7.02 -4.56 30.21
N GLY A 400 6.57 -4.30 28.98
CA GLY A 400 5.18 -4.37 28.60
C GLY A 400 4.60 -5.78 28.75
N LYS A 401 4.29 -6.16 29.98
CA LYS A 401 3.34 -7.20 30.33
C LYS A 401 2.42 -6.55 31.33
N ALA A 402 1.25 -6.13 30.86
CA ALA A 402 0.15 -5.93 31.77
C ALA A 402 -0.12 -7.28 32.45
N ASP A 403 -0.42 -7.27 33.75
CA ASP A 403 -0.88 -8.46 34.47
C ASP A 403 -1.93 -9.19 33.62
N GLU A 404 -1.66 -10.44 33.24
CA GLU A 404 -2.60 -11.26 32.47
C GLU A 404 -3.93 -11.32 33.23
N LYS A 405 -4.93 -10.59 32.74
CA LYS A 405 -6.28 -10.65 33.30
C LYS A 405 -6.89 -11.97 32.85
N GLN A 406 -7.03 -12.89 33.79
CA GLN A 406 -7.64 -14.18 33.51
C GLN A 406 -9.15 -14.08 33.48
N TYR A 407 -9.74 -14.67 32.44
CA TYR A 407 -11.18 -14.88 32.30
C TYR A 407 -11.49 -16.37 32.50
N ALA A 408 -12.51 -16.67 33.31
CA ALA A 408 -12.87 -18.05 33.68
C ALA A 408 -13.39 -18.90 32.50
N GLY A 409 -13.79 -18.23 31.41
CA GLY A 409 -14.33 -18.86 30.21
C GLY A 409 -15.82 -19.17 30.30
N ASP A 410 -16.47 -19.11 29.15
CA ASP A 410 -17.86 -19.46 28.93
C ASP A 410 -18.07 -19.95 27.47
N GLN A 411 -19.33 -20.16 27.06
CA GLN A 411 -19.66 -20.64 25.71
C GLN A 411 -19.38 -19.63 24.58
N TYR A 412 -19.14 -18.35 24.89
CA TYR A 412 -18.86 -17.28 23.94
C TYR A 412 -17.38 -16.85 23.94
N PHE A 413 -16.74 -16.89 25.11
CA PHE A 413 -15.35 -16.50 25.32
C PHE A 413 -14.57 -17.62 26.00
N PRO A 414 -13.49 -18.16 25.40
CA PRO A 414 -12.71 -19.22 26.01
C PRO A 414 -12.05 -18.77 27.32
N ALA A 415 -11.82 -19.73 28.23
CA ALA A 415 -11.04 -19.50 29.43
C ALA A 415 -9.60 -19.18 29.04
N GLY A 416 -8.99 -18.18 29.70
CA GLY A 416 -7.61 -17.81 29.39
C GLY A 416 -7.24 -16.39 29.78
N SER A 417 -6.03 -16.00 29.42
CA SER A 417 -5.49 -14.65 29.56
C SER A 417 -6.02 -13.74 28.46
N TYR A 418 -6.46 -12.54 28.83
CA TYR A 418 -6.82 -11.49 27.88
C TYR A 418 -6.05 -10.20 28.16
N ASP A 419 -5.80 -9.40 27.13
CA ASP A 419 -5.19 -8.06 27.28
C ASP A 419 -6.06 -7.14 28.14
N TYR A 420 -7.38 -7.27 28.01
CA TYR A 420 -8.37 -6.56 28.80
C TYR A 420 -9.48 -7.52 29.25
N VAL A 421 -9.90 -7.34 30.50
CA VAL A 421 -11.19 -7.83 31.00
C VAL A 421 -11.86 -6.61 31.63
N PHE A 422 -12.91 -6.11 30.98
CA PHE A 422 -13.68 -4.95 31.42
C PHE A 422 -14.86 -5.38 32.28
N ASP A 423 -15.11 -4.69 33.38
CA ASP A 423 -16.34 -4.88 34.15
C ASP A 423 -17.41 -3.92 33.61
N VAL A 424 -18.45 -4.46 32.98
CA VAL A 424 -19.54 -3.70 32.35
C VAL A 424 -20.78 -3.78 33.24
N GLU A 425 -21.33 -2.62 33.62
CA GLU A 425 -22.54 -2.51 34.45
C GLU A 425 -23.81 -2.83 33.66
N MET A 426 -24.69 -3.65 34.24
CA MET A 426 -25.88 -4.20 33.60
C MET A 426 -27.17 -3.75 34.29
N GLY A 427 -27.76 -2.64 33.83
CA GLY A 427 -29.17 -2.25 34.09
C GLY A 427 -29.56 -1.88 35.53
N SER A 428 -29.02 -2.56 36.54
CA SER A 428 -29.08 -2.23 37.96
C SER A 428 -27.66 -2.16 38.51
N ALA A 429 -27.39 -1.20 39.40
CA ALA A 429 -26.05 -0.84 39.91
C ALA A 429 -25.26 -1.94 40.64
N GLU A 430 -25.79 -3.17 40.68
CA GLU A 430 -25.19 -4.32 41.38
C GLU A 430 -24.86 -5.49 40.44
N ARG A 431 -25.20 -5.45 39.14
CA ARG A 431 -24.85 -6.51 38.19
C ARG A 431 -23.71 -6.06 37.29
N MET A 432 -22.49 -6.53 37.57
CA MET A 432 -21.33 -6.34 36.69
C MET A 432 -21.08 -7.62 35.88
N ALA A 433 -20.81 -7.48 34.58
CA ALA A 433 -20.44 -8.58 33.70
C ALA A 433 -19.07 -8.34 33.08
N GLN A 434 -18.24 -9.38 33.07
CA GLN A 434 -16.88 -9.30 32.55
C GLN A 434 -16.84 -9.45 31.03
N LEU A 435 -16.29 -8.46 30.33
CA LEU A 435 -16.08 -8.44 28.88
C LEU A 435 -14.58 -8.66 28.60
N PRO A 436 -14.16 -9.87 28.20
CA PRO A 436 -12.78 -10.13 27.81
C PRO A 436 -12.50 -9.65 26.37
N TYR A 437 -11.32 -9.08 26.14
CA TYR A 437 -10.91 -8.49 24.86
C TYR A 437 -9.38 -8.54 24.70
N ASN A 438 -8.88 -8.99 23.55
CA ASN A 438 -7.47 -8.89 23.17
C ASN A 438 -7.23 -7.74 22.20
N ASN A 439 -6.04 -7.13 22.27
CA ASN A 439 -5.56 -6.23 21.24
C ASN A 439 -5.53 -6.95 19.89
N GLY A 440 -6.23 -6.39 18.91
CA GLY A 440 -6.42 -7.01 17.60
C GLY A 440 -7.72 -7.81 17.46
N ASP A 441 -8.45 -8.09 18.55
CA ASP A 441 -9.81 -8.57 18.44
C ASP A 441 -10.69 -7.50 17.79
N ASN A 442 -11.63 -7.93 16.93
CA ASN A 442 -12.60 -7.03 16.34
C ASN A 442 -13.60 -6.55 17.40
N PRO A 443 -13.64 -5.25 17.75
CA PRO A 443 -14.52 -4.74 18.81
C PRO A 443 -16.01 -5.01 18.54
N LEU A 444 -16.43 -5.05 17.28
CA LEU A 444 -17.82 -5.32 16.91
C LEU A 444 -18.20 -6.77 17.22
N VAL A 445 -17.34 -7.73 16.84
CA VAL A 445 -17.58 -9.17 17.10
C VAL A 445 -17.61 -9.44 18.60
N VAL A 446 -16.71 -8.82 19.35
CA VAL A 446 -16.68 -8.95 20.81
C VAL A 446 -17.93 -8.35 21.43
N ALA A 447 -18.37 -7.17 20.97
CA ALA A 447 -19.62 -6.55 21.41
C ALA A 447 -20.87 -7.41 21.07
N GLU A 448 -20.94 -7.99 19.87
CA GLU A 448 -22.02 -8.89 19.46
C GLU A 448 -22.09 -10.14 20.34
N LYS A 449 -20.95 -10.81 20.57
CA LYS A 449 -20.85 -11.98 21.45
C LYS A 449 -21.27 -11.64 22.87
N PHE A 450 -20.82 -10.50 23.37
CA PHE A 450 -21.14 -10.04 24.71
C PHE A 450 -22.63 -9.71 24.85
N CYS A 451 -23.22 -9.00 23.88
CA CYS A 451 -24.66 -8.75 23.83
C CYS A 451 -25.48 -10.04 23.79
N ALA A 452 -25.07 -11.00 22.96
CA ALA A 452 -25.73 -12.31 22.89
C ALA A 452 -25.63 -13.08 24.21
N ARG A 453 -24.46 -13.05 24.86
CA ARG A 453 -24.23 -13.70 26.16
C ARG A 453 -25.11 -13.12 27.26
N GLU A 454 -25.16 -11.81 27.34
CA GLU A 454 -25.84 -11.06 28.41
C GLU A 454 -27.32 -10.77 28.11
N GLN A 455 -27.81 -11.22 26.96
CA GLN A 455 -29.17 -10.98 26.45
C GLN A 455 -29.50 -9.48 26.32
N ILE A 456 -28.49 -8.71 25.90
CA ILE A 456 -28.62 -7.27 25.63
C ILE A 456 -29.18 -7.08 24.23
N ASP A 457 -30.10 -6.13 24.09
CA ASP A 457 -30.70 -5.80 22.80
C ASP A 457 -29.64 -5.36 21.77
N LYS A 458 -29.80 -5.83 20.52
CA LYS A 458 -28.85 -5.58 19.42
C LYS A 458 -28.61 -4.09 19.14
N SER A 459 -29.54 -3.20 19.48
CA SER A 459 -29.36 -1.75 19.36
C SER A 459 -28.15 -1.21 20.15
N ASN A 460 -27.68 -1.93 21.16
CA ASN A 460 -26.59 -1.50 22.03
C ASN A 460 -25.20 -2.03 21.60
N ILE A 461 -25.13 -2.83 20.54
CA ILE A 461 -23.87 -3.40 20.02
C ILE A 461 -22.86 -2.28 19.72
N HIS A 462 -23.30 -1.21 19.05
CA HIS A 462 -22.40 -0.09 18.72
C HIS A 462 -21.90 0.66 19.96
N GLN A 463 -22.74 0.83 20.98
CA GLN A 463 -22.33 1.48 22.22
C GLN A 463 -21.24 0.67 22.96
N ILE A 464 -21.37 -0.66 22.98
CA ILE A 464 -20.36 -1.55 23.59
C ILE A 464 -19.08 -1.59 22.73
N MET A 465 -19.22 -1.61 21.41
CA MET A 465 -18.10 -1.51 20.49
C MET A 465 -17.31 -0.20 20.69
N ASP A 466 -18.01 0.93 20.79
CA ASP A 466 -17.39 2.24 21.03
C ASP A 466 -16.74 2.32 22.41
N PHE A 467 -17.35 1.71 23.43
CA PHE A 467 -16.75 1.55 24.75
C PHE A 467 -15.42 0.78 24.67
N ILE A 468 -15.39 -0.36 23.97
CA ILE A 468 -14.17 -1.14 23.76
C ILE A 468 -13.12 -0.27 23.07
N LYS A 469 -13.45 0.32 21.91
CA LYS A 469 -12.53 1.17 21.12
C LYS A 469 -11.96 2.33 21.95
N THR A 470 -12.79 3.00 22.73
CA THR A 470 -12.38 4.14 23.57
C THR A 470 -11.39 3.72 24.65
N ASN A 471 -11.55 2.52 25.20
CA ASN A 471 -10.73 2.02 26.30
C ASN A 471 -9.51 1.20 25.85
N THR A 472 -9.40 0.88 24.55
CA THR A 472 -8.30 0.08 23.98
C THR A 472 -7.42 0.84 23.00
N SER A 473 -7.85 2.01 22.50
CA SER A 473 -7.03 2.88 21.65
C SER A 473 -6.07 3.74 22.48
N GLY A 474 -4.80 3.35 22.53
CA GLY A 474 -3.78 4.11 23.26
C GLY A 474 -3.40 5.44 22.60
N GLY A 475 -3.70 6.56 23.27
CA GLY A 475 -2.81 7.73 23.28
C GLY A 475 -3.28 9.05 22.65
N SER A 476 -4.39 9.64 23.08
CA SER A 476 -4.54 11.10 23.26
C SER A 476 -5.93 11.47 23.79
N ALA A 477 -6.08 11.60 25.12
CA ALA A 477 -6.90 12.62 25.78
C ALA A 477 -6.85 12.42 27.31
N SER A 478 -6.46 13.48 28.00
CA SER A 478 -6.67 13.79 29.43
C SER A 478 -6.70 12.65 30.45
N ALA A 479 -5.70 12.64 31.32
CA ALA A 479 -5.78 12.02 32.63
C ALA A 479 -7.05 12.46 33.37
N ASN A 480 -7.94 11.50 33.64
CA ASN A 480 -8.83 11.53 34.80
C ASN A 480 -8.85 10.13 35.39
N THR A 481 -8.21 10.00 36.55
CA THR A 481 -8.29 8.83 37.41
C THR A 481 -9.68 8.78 38.06
N SER A 482 -10.63 8.15 37.37
CA SER A 482 -11.83 7.55 37.96
C SER A 482 -12.39 6.54 36.97
N SER A 483 -12.46 5.28 37.38
CA SER A 483 -13.25 4.24 36.71
C SER A 483 -14.66 4.76 36.52
N THR A 484 -15.01 5.16 35.31
CA THR A 484 -16.36 5.59 34.95
C THR A 484 -17.09 4.37 34.39
N PRO A 485 -18.18 3.91 35.03
CA PRO A 485 -19.01 2.87 34.46
C PRO A 485 -19.65 3.35 33.15
N PRO A 486 -20.04 2.45 32.24
CA PRO A 486 -20.82 2.82 31.06
C PRO A 486 -22.15 3.48 31.49
N PRO A 487 -22.67 4.47 30.73
CA PRO A 487 -23.96 5.09 31.05
C PRO A 487 -25.11 4.07 30.91
N PRO A 488 -26.19 4.21 31.71
CA PRO A 488 -27.28 3.24 31.72
C PRO A 488 -27.96 3.13 30.35
N LEU A 489 -28.16 1.87 29.93
CA LEU A 489 -28.78 1.49 28.67
C LEU A 489 -30.30 1.71 28.73
N ASN A 490 -30.75 2.96 28.53
CA ASN A 490 -31.99 3.35 27.85
C ASN A 490 -32.26 4.86 27.99
N GLN A 491 -32.27 5.58 26.85
CA GLN A 491 -33.39 6.41 26.36
C GLN A 491 -32.93 7.25 25.17
N SER A 492 -33.76 7.24 24.12
CA SER A 492 -33.65 8.04 22.91
C SER A 492 -33.44 9.53 23.18
N THR A 493 -32.47 10.17 22.54
CA THR A 493 -32.61 11.57 22.09
C THR A 493 -31.69 11.88 20.89
N THR A 494 -32.18 12.77 20.05
CA THR A 494 -31.69 13.21 18.73
C THR A 494 -30.40 14.04 18.75
N PRO A 495 -29.59 14.05 17.66
CA PRO A 495 -28.36 14.83 17.60
C PRO A 495 -28.60 16.29 17.20
N ALA A 496 -27.92 17.21 17.88
CA ALA A 496 -27.78 18.60 17.45
C ALA A 496 -26.33 18.84 16.98
N ALA A 497 -26.23 19.42 15.78
CA ALA A 497 -25.01 19.77 15.10
C ALA A 497 -24.20 20.87 15.81
N GLN A 498 -22.88 20.81 15.70
CA GLN A 498 -22.06 22.02 15.72
C GLN A 498 -20.81 21.87 14.86
N ALA A 499 -20.72 22.79 13.90
CA ALA A 499 -19.58 23.03 13.04
C ALA A 499 -18.43 23.72 13.81
N GLY A 500 -17.19 23.37 13.46
CA GLY A 500 -15.99 24.03 13.96
C GLY A 500 -14.89 23.97 12.91
N ALA A 501 -14.46 25.14 12.45
CA ALA A 501 -13.62 25.37 11.28
C ALA A 501 -12.13 25.03 11.46
N ALA A 502 -11.48 24.87 10.31
CA ALA A 502 -10.06 24.65 10.10
C ALA A 502 -9.14 25.76 10.65
N SER A 503 -7.96 25.35 11.12
CA SER A 503 -6.73 26.16 11.05
C SER A 503 -5.51 25.24 11.06
N GLY A 504 -4.59 25.45 10.12
CA GLY A 504 -3.38 24.63 9.94
C GLY A 504 -2.17 25.12 10.72
N LEU A 505 -1.07 24.35 10.63
CA LEU A 505 0.37 24.69 10.76
C LEU A 505 1.19 23.35 10.90
N PRO A 506 2.55 23.35 10.85
CA PRO A 506 3.44 22.97 9.75
C PRO A 506 4.13 21.58 9.95
N PRO A 507 5.01 21.08 9.06
CA PRO A 507 5.58 19.73 9.19
C PRO A 507 6.74 19.70 10.20
N PRO A 508 6.96 18.58 10.93
CA PRO A 508 8.13 18.43 11.79
C PRO A 508 9.31 17.79 11.02
N GLU A 509 10.45 18.47 11.10
CA GLU A 509 11.77 17.96 10.75
C GLU A 509 12.25 16.95 11.81
N GLY A 510 12.83 15.83 11.37
CA GLY A 510 13.52 14.85 12.22
C GLY A 510 14.75 14.34 11.50
N GLY A 511 15.93 14.73 11.97
CA GLY A 511 17.23 14.38 11.41
C GLY A 511 17.70 12.98 11.80
N ALA A 512 18.29 12.28 10.82
CA ALA A 512 19.11 11.08 11.03
C ALA A 512 20.58 11.38 10.67
N ALA A 513 21.52 10.83 11.44
CA ALA A 513 22.97 10.95 11.26
C ALA A 513 23.47 10.11 10.04
N PRO A 514 24.67 10.40 9.48
CA PRO A 514 24.85 10.52 8.04
C PRO A 514 25.11 9.20 7.32
N ALA A 515 24.32 8.94 6.28
CA ALA A 515 24.74 8.09 5.16
C ALA A 515 25.95 8.74 4.47
N HIS A 516 26.83 7.93 3.87
CA HIS A 516 27.97 8.38 3.08
C HIS A 516 27.57 9.55 2.16
N HIS A 517 27.96 10.77 2.55
CA HIS A 517 27.64 11.95 1.78
C HIS A 517 28.51 11.90 0.53
N MET A 518 27.92 11.49 -0.59
CA MET A 518 28.52 11.83 -1.88
C MET A 518 28.60 13.35 -1.89
N LYS A 519 29.82 13.91 -1.98
CA LYS A 519 30.06 15.36 -1.89
C LYS A 519 29.14 16.20 -2.81
N HIS A 520 28.58 15.55 -3.83
CA HIS A 520 27.79 16.17 -4.88
C HIS A 520 26.34 15.67 -4.96
N PHE A 521 25.91 14.70 -4.13
CA PHE A 521 24.54 14.15 -4.18
C PHE A 521 24.02 13.66 -2.80
N PRO A 522 22.70 13.75 -2.57
CA PRO A 522 21.71 14.44 -3.41
C PRO A 522 21.83 15.97 -3.25
N LEU A 523 21.68 16.69 -4.37
CA LEU A 523 21.57 18.16 -4.36
C LEU A 523 20.18 18.51 -3.84
N MET A 524 20.10 19.04 -2.63
CA MET A 524 18.83 19.47 -2.03
C MET A 524 18.35 20.81 -2.58
N ASP A 525 19.29 21.64 -3.04
CA ASP A 525 19.02 22.93 -3.69
C ASP A 525 19.40 22.84 -5.18
N PRO A 526 18.43 22.77 -6.10
CA PRO A 526 18.74 22.74 -7.54
C PRO A 526 19.26 24.11 -8.00
N ILE A 527 20.33 24.10 -8.79
CA ILE A 527 20.78 25.30 -9.50
C ILE A 527 19.81 25.54 -10.66
N LEU A 528 19.07 26.64 -10.63
CA LEU A 528 18.16 27.00 -11.70
C LEU A 528 18.95 27.37 -12.96
N PHE A 529 18.40 27.11 -14.15
CA PHE A 529 19.05 27.45 -15.44
C PHE A 529 19.52 28.91 -15.52
N LYS A 530 18.77 29.84 -14.90
CA LYS A 530 19.10 31.27 -14.84
C LYS A 530 20.34 31.59 -13.99
N GLU A 531 20.77 30.66 -13.15
CA GLU A 531 21.92 30.75 -12.22
C GLU A 531 23.12 29.91 -12.70
N ALA A 532 23.05 29.37 -13.92
CA ALA A 532 24.12 28.57 -14.50
C ALA A 532 25.44 29.35 -14.59
N LYS A 533 26.52 28.73 -14.09
CA LYS A 533 27.85 29.33 -14.03
C LYS A 533 28.67 28.99 -15.28
N PHE A 534 28.39 29.67 -16.38
CA PHE A 534 28.99 29.41 -17.69
C PHE A 534 30.53 29.53 -17.73
N ASP A 535 31.11 30.57 -17.12
CA ASP A 535 32.57 30.76 -17.16
C ASP A 535 33.33 29.66 -16.38
N PRO A 536 32.88 29.25 -15.18
CA PRO A 536 33.42 28.06 -14.52
C PRO A 536 33.29 26.77 -15.34
N MET A 537 32.16 26.54 -16.01
CA MET A 537 31.98 25.36 -16.87
C MET A 537 32.99 25.37 -18.03
N LYS A 538 33.13 26.51 -18.73
CA LYS A 538 34.09 26.71 -19.82
C LYS A 538 35.53 26.46 -19.37
N LYS A 539 35.92 27.05 -18.24
CA LYS A 539 37.26 26.88 -17.68
C LYS A 539 37.52 25.40 -17.36
N LYS A 540 36.56 24.74 -16.70
CA LYS A 540 36.73 23.35 -16.28
C LYS A 540 36.81 22.40 -17.47
N LEU A 541 35.98 22.61 -18.48
CA LEU A 541 36.03 21.89 -19.74
C LEU A 541 37.41 22.01 -20.42
N THR A 542 37.96 23.23 -20.46
CA THR A 542 39.28 23.47 -21.05
C THR A 542 40.39 22.74 -20.28
N GLU A 543 40.36 22.80 -18.94
CA GLU A 543 41.29 22.05 -18.09
C GLU A 543 41.23 20.54 -18.34
N LEU A 544 40.01 19.99 -18.44
CA LEU A 544 39.78 18.57 -18.66
C LEU A 544 40.24 18.13 -20.04
N ASN A 545 39.90 18.89 -21.09
CA ASN A 545 40.31 18.56 -22.45
C ASN A 545 41.83 18.56 -22.62
N ASN A 546 42.53 19.48 -21.95
CA ASN A 546 43.98 19.53 -21.94
C ASN A 546 44.63 18.35 -21.20
N ALA A 547 43.92 17.77 -20.23
CA ALA A 547 44.37 16.59 -19.49
C ALA A 547 44.20 15.27 -20.27
N ILE A 548 43.39 15.26 -21.34
CA ILE A 548 43.16 14.07 -22.17
C ILE A 548 44.35 13.89 -23.15
N PRO A 549 44.96 12.69 -23.22
CA PRO A 549 46.06 12.39 -24.16
C PRO A 549 45.67 12.56 -25.63
N GLU A 550 46.63 12.96 -26.47
CA GLU A 550 46.45 13.00 -27.93
C GLU A 550 46.06 11.61 -28.48
N GLY A 551 45.12 11.58 -29.44
CA GLY A 551 44.59 10.35 -30.04
C GLY A 551 43.48 9.65 -29.25
N ASN A 552 43.14 10.13 -28.04
CA ASN A 552 41.98 9.65 -27.31
C ASN A 552 40.67 10.20 -27.93
N LYS A 553 39.70 9.32 -28.18
CA LYS A 553 38.38 9.67 -28.77
C LYS A 553 37.59 10.70 -27.95
N ALA A 554 37.88 10.84 -26.66
CA ALA A 554 37.27 11.81 -25.77
C ALA A 554 37.87 13.23 -25.89
N LYS A 555 39.02 13.39 -26.57
CA LYS A 555 39.68 14.68 -26.75
C LYS A 555 38.95 15.51 -27.81
N LEU A 556 38.70 16.77 -27.49
CA LEU A 556 38.13 17.76 -28.40
C LEU A 556 39.22 18.38 -29.27
N THR A 557 38.92 18.48 -30.57
CA THR A 557 39.73 19.25 -31.52
C THR A 557 39.63 20.75 -31.25
N ALA A 558 40.55 21.53 -31.83
CA ALA A 558 40.51 23.00 -31.71
C ALA A 558 39.20 23.60 -32.25
N ASP A 559 38.66 23.04 -33.34
CA ASP A 559 37.41 23.50 -33.96
C ASP A 559 36.19 23.16 -33.09
N GLU A 560 36.19 21.99 -32.44
CA GLU A 560 35.13 21.59 -31.50
C GLU A 560 35.16 22.44 -30.22
N MET A 561 36.35 22.73 -29.70
CA MET A 561 36.52 23.67 -28.58
C MET A 561 35.99 25.06 -28.95
N SER A 562 36.31 25.57 -30.14
CA SER A 562 35.79 26.85 -30.62
C SER A 562 34.27 26.85 -30.81
N SER A 563 33.71 25.73 -31.27
CA SER A 563 32.26 25.57 -31.45
C SER A 563 31.52 25.56 -30.12
N LEU A 564 32.10 24.90 -29.11
CA LEU A 564 31.54 24.85 -27.75
C LEU A 564 31.65 26.21 -27.05
N ASP A 565 32.72 26.96 -27.29
CA ASP A 565 32.86 28.34 -26.84
C ASP A 565 31.77 29.24 -27.41
N ALA A 566 31.49 29.15 -28.71
CA ALA A 566 30.41 29.90 -29.35
C ALA A 566 29.04 29.52 -28.78
N LEU A 567 28.80 28.23 -28.52
CA LEU A 567 27.58 27.73 -27.90
C LEU A 567 27.38 28.32 -26.50
N ILE A 568 28.43 28.33 -25.67
CA ILE A 568 28.37 28.88 -24.30
C ILE A 568 28.01 30.38 -24.34
N GLU A 569 28.55 31.15 -25.28
CA GLU A 569 28.20 32.57 -25.43
C GLU A 569 26.72 32.77 -25.83
N VAL A 570 26.17 31.88 -26.64
CA VAL A 570 24.73 31.91 -26.95
C VAL A 570 23.88 31.57 -25.72
N LEU A 571 24.28 30.54 -24.96
CA LEU A 571 23.57 30.08 -23.76
C LEU A 571 23.56 31.12 -22.63
N LYS A 572 24.50 32.07 -22.60
CA LYS A 572 24.47 33.24 -21.69
C LYS A 572 23.35 34.23 -22.02
N SER A 573 22.75 34.19 -23.21
CA SER A 573 21.72 35.13 -23.66
C SER A 573 20.67 34.45 -24.57
N PRO A 574 19.93 33.45 -24.07
CA PRO A 574 19.05 32.61 -24.88
C PRO A 574 17.89 33.38 -25.50
N SER A 575 17.48 34.51 -24.91
CA SER A 575 16.41 35.36 -25.44
C SER A 575 16.75 36.07 -26.75
N ARG A 576 18.05 36.22 -27.09
CA ARG A 576 18.51 36.88 -28.33
C ARG A 576 18.71 35.92 -29.49
N ASN A 577 18.87 34.62 -29.21
CA ASN A 577 19.12 33.59 -30.21
C ASN A 577 18.18 32.43 -29.95
N LYS A 578 17.01 32.44 -30.62
CA LYS A 578 15.99 31.39 -30.43
C LYS A 578 16.35 30.06 -31.10
N LYS A 579 17.32 30.05 -32.01
CA LYS A 579 17.74 28.86 -32.76
C LYS A 579 19.25 28.86 -32.94
N PHE A 580 19.95 28.00 -32.21
CA PHE A 580 21.42 27.95 -32.19
C PHE A 580 21.98 26.53 -32.11
N LEU A 581 21.11 25.53 -32.07
CA LEU A 581 21.49 24.14 -32.20
C LEU A 581 21.55 23.76 -33.67
N TYR A 582 22.71 23.29 -34.10
CA TYR A 582 22.97 22.77 -35.43
C TYR A 582 23.28 21.28 -35.35
N GLU A 583 23.13 20.57 -36.47
CA GLU A 583 23.43 19.12 -36.56
C GLU A 583 24.84 18.79 -36.02
N SER A 584 25.82 19.66 -36.30
CA SER A 584 27.20 19.53 -35.80
C SER A 584 27.28 19.50 -34.27
N THR A 585 26.40 20.24 -33.58
CA THR A 585 26.32 20.27 -32.11
C THR A 585 25.75 18.95 -31.59
N TYR A 586 24.74 18.39 -32.27
CA TYR A 586 24.17 17.10 -31.93
C TYR A 586 25.17 15.94 -32.10
N THR A 587 25.89 15.93 -33.23
CA THR A 587 26.96 14.94 -33.50
C THR A 587 28.07 15.02 -32.45
N LEU A 588 28.39 16.24 -31.98
CA LEU A 588 29.39 16.44 -30.95
C LEU A 588 28.95 15.82 -29.60
N TRP A 589 27.74 16.11 -29.13
CA TRP A 589 27.27 15.62 -27.82
C TRP A 589 27.00 14.12 -27.78
N SER A 590 26.44 13.56 -28.85
CA SER A 590 26.23 12.10 -28.98
C SER A 590 27.54 11.32 -28.96
N ARG A 591 28.63 11.90 -29.47
CA ARG A 591 29.98 11.34 -29.37
C ARG A 591 30.58 11.50 -27.97
N LEU A 592 30.43 12.67 -27.34
CA LEU A 592 31.15 13.00 -26.10
C LEU A 592 30.56 12.34 -24.85
N LEU A 593 29.23 12.41 -24.66
CA LEU A 593 28.57 11.94 -23.43
C LEU A 593 28.87 10.47 -23.10
N PRO A 594 28.92 9.53 -24.07
CA PRO A 594 29.28 8.14 -23.79
C PRO A 594 30.78 7.93 -23.54
N THR A 595 31.64 8.87 -23.97
CA THR A 595 33.10 8.71 -23.90
C THR A 595 33.74 9.33 -22.66
N TRP A 596 33.07 10.28 -22.00
CA TRP A 596 33.58 10.89 -20.78
C TRP A 596 33.18 10.09 -19.54
N THR A 597 34.17 9.68 -18.76
CA THR A 597 33.93 9.11 -17.42
C THR A 597 33.78 10.21 -16.36
N PRO A 598 33.23 9.91 -15.17
CA PRO A 598 33.08 10.88 -14.08
C PRO A 598 34.35 11.66 -13.73
N ASP A 599 35.52 11.01 -13.80
CA ASP A 599 36.85 11.58 -13.58
C ASP A 599 37.39 12.39 -14.78
N GLN A 600 36.83 12.20 -15.98
CA GLN A 600 37.20 12.89 -17.21
C GLN A 600 36.32 14.11 -17.53
N GLY A 601 35.44 14.51 -16.62
CA GLY A 601 34.66 15.73 -16.78
C GLY A 601 33.22 15.55 -17.24
N LEU A 602 32.69 14.32 -17.18
CA LEU A 602 31.31 13.99 -17.52
C LEU A 602 30.30 15.00 -16.96
N PHE A 603 30.46 15.42 -15.71
CA PHE A 603 29.52 16.36 -15.07
C PHE A 603 29.48 17.73 -15.76
N VAL A 604 30.62 18.26 -16.21
CA VAL A 604 30.65 19.54 -16.94
C VAL A 604 30.00 19.39 -18.31
N GLY A 605 30.21 18.24 -18.97
CA GLY A 605 29.53 17.90 -20.22
C GLY A 605 28.03 17.77 -20.08
N VAL A 606 27.58 17.07 -19.05
CA VAL A 606 26.16 16.88 -18.74
C VAL A 606 25.51 18.22 -18.38
N ASP A 607 26.17 19.09 -17.61
CA ASP A 607 25.63 20.41 -17.29
C ASP A 607 25.49 21.29 -18.53
N LEU A 608 26.49 21.31 -19.42
CA LEU A 608 26.42 22.02 -20.70
C LEU A 608 25.34 21.43 -21.63
N ALA A 609 25.22 20.10 -21.69
CA ALA A 609 24.17 19.44 -22.47
C ALA A 609 22.78 19.81 -21.94
N ARG A 610 22.56 19.80 -20.62
CA ARG A 610 21.29 20.24 -20.02
C ARG A 610 20.93 21.67 -20.38
N MET A 611 21.91 22.57 -20.49
CA MET A 611 21.65 23.96 -20.91
C MET A 611 21.11 24.07 -22.33
N MET A 612 21.29 23.06 -23.18
CA MET A 612 20.70 23.04 -24.53
C MET A 612 19.17 22.99 -24.51
N LEU A 613 18.54 22.55 -23.40
CA LEU A 613 17.09 22.62 -23.18
C LEU A 613 16.54 24.06 -23.17
N LEU A 614 17.42 25.07 -23.09
CA LEU A 614 17.02 26.48 -23.22
C LEU A 614 16.69 26.88 -24.66
N GLU A 615 17.00 26.04 -25.65
CA GLU A 615 16.57 26.21 -27.04
C GLU A 615 15.18 25.60 -27.26
N GLU A 616 14.40 26.20 -28.17
CA GLU A 616 12.98 25.85 -28.41
C GLU A 616 12.78 24.36 -28.80
N ASN A 617 13.76 23.76 -29.47
CA ASN A 617 13.80 22.34 -29.87
C ASN A 617 14.93 21.56 -29.15
N GLY A 618 15.51 22.11 -28.09
CA GLY A 618 16.63 21.50 -27.38
C GLY A 618 16.30 20.14 -26.76
N ALA A 619 15.03 19.89 -26.48
CA ALA A 619 14.55 18.57 -26.03
C ALA A 619 14.71 17.49 -27.12
N ASP A 620 14.66 17.85 -28.41
CA ASP A 620 14.78 16.90 -29.51
C ASP A 620 16.17 16.26 -29.59
N VAL A 621 17.21 16.96 -29.10
CA VAL A 621 18.58 16.43 -28.93
C VAL A 621 18.60 15.21 -28.00
N PHE A 622 17.68 15.13 -27.04
CA PHE A 622 17.61 14.03 -26.08
C PHE A 622 16.56 12.98 -26.44
N LYS A 623 15.67 13.26 -27.40
CA LYS A 623 14.65 12.31 -27.87
C LYS A 623 15.21 11.20 -28.76
N SER A 624 16.39 11.40 -29.35
CA SER A 624 17.00 10.46 -30.31
C SER A 624 18.03 9.51 -29.70
N ALA A 625 18.33 9.61 -28.41
CA ALA A 625 19.24 8.67 -27.73
C ALA A 625 18.69 7.23 -27.62
N ASP A 626 17.37 7.04 -27.80
CA ASP A 626 16.71 5.73 -27.85
C ASP A 626 16.74 5.07 -29.25
N ARG A 627 17.39 5.67 -30.26
CA ARG A 627 17.34 5.19 -31.66
C ARG A 627 18.68 4.76 -32.28
N SER A 628 19.75 4.58 -31.51
CA SER A 628 20.97 4.02 -32.08
C SER A 628 21.75 3.13 -31.10
N VAL A 629 21.35 1.86 -31.05
CA VAL A 629 22.30 0.74 -30.98
C VAL A 629 21.78 -0.30 -31.98
N ASP A 630 22.09 -0.06 -33.26
CA ASP A 630 22.43 -1.13 -34.20
C ASP A 630 23.96 -1.36 -34.11
#